data_AF-A0A1U7S2P2-F1
#
_entry.id   AF-A0A1U7S2P2-F1
#
_cell.length_a   1.000
_cell.length_b   1.000
_cell.length_c   1.000
_cell.angle_alpha   90.00
_cell.angle_beta   90.00
_cell.angle_gamma   90.00
#
_symmetry.space_group_name_H-M   'P 1'
#
loop_
_entity.id
_entity.type
_entity.pdbx_description
1 polymer ?
#
loop_
_entity_poly.entity_id
_entity_poly.type
_entity_poly.pdbx_seq_one_letter_code
_entity_poly.pdbx_strand_id
1 'polypeptide(L)'
;MTLSVLFLLIAAGCLPLCDTQFDPNGYFWALIHLICVGAYKVFHKLWKPSSLSDLDQQYINYIFSMVLLASASHPAGDLLSALDFPFLYFYRFHSSCCASGLLGFFLMLHTVKLKNCTSSWQYAAWSFIAKLITAGLSPLFFVMTVNMPTICCLLLGGLGEALLIYTERTGT
;
A
#
# COMPACT_ATOMS: atom_id res chain seq x y z
N MET A 1 -2.95 -5.15 -22.35
CA MET A 1 -2.02 -4.50 -21.38
C MET A 1 -1.91 -2.96 -21.49
N THR A 2 -1.87 -2.36 -22.68
CA THR A 2 -1.58 -0.91 -22.84
C THR A 2 -2.67 0.03 -22.31
N LEU A 3 -3.95 -0.32 -22.47
CA LEU A 3 -5.07 0.52 -22.03
C LEU A 3 -5.22 0.60 -20.51
N SER A 4 -5.03 -0.53 -19.81
CA SER A 4 -5.11 -0.56 -18.34
C SER A 4 -4.00 0.28 -17.70
N VAL A 5 -2.78 0.18 -18.22
CA VAL A 5 -1.66 1.01 -17.75
C VAL A 5 -1.92 2.49 -18.03
N LEU A 6 -2.49 2.84 -19.19
CA LEU A 6 -2.84 4.22 -19.51
C LEU A 6 -3.87 4.78 -18.50
N PHE A 7 -4.93 4.04 -18.20
CA PHE A 7 -5.93 4.45 -17.20
C PHE A 7 -5.32 4.65 -15.81
N LEU A 8 -4.44 3.74 -15.39
CA LEU A 8 -3.74 3.86 -14.11
C LEU A 8 -2.83 5.09 -14.06
N LEU A 9 -2.07 5.36 -15.13
CA LEU A 9 -1.18 6.53 -15.20
C LEU A 9 -1.96 7.84 -15.22
N ILE A 10 -3.05 7.92 -15.99
CA ILE A 10 -3.93 9.10 -16.02
C ILE A 10 -4.55 9.31 -14.63
N ALA A 11 -5.08 8.26 -14.00
CA ALA A 11 -5.65 8.36 -12.67
C ALA A 11 -4.62 8.82 -11.64
N ALA A 12 -3.41 8.24 -11.64
CA ALA A 12 -2.35 8.60 -10.71
C ALA A 12 -1.82 10.04 -10.92
N GLY A 13 -1.75 10.50 -12.18
CA GLY A 13 -1.29 11.86 -12.50
C GLY A 13 -2.35 12.94 -12.25
N CYS A 14 -3.62 12.63 -12.48
CA CYS A 14 -4.72 13.57 -12.27
C CYS A 14 -5.17 13.65 -10.81
N LEU A 15 -5.03 12.58 -10.02
CA LEU A 15 -5.49 12.55 -8.62
C LEU A 15 -4.90 13.71 -7.77
N PRO A 16 -3.58 14.02 -7.79
CA PRO A 16 -3.04 15.17 -7.07
C PRO A 16 -3.66 16.52 -7.46
N LEU A 17 -4.10 16.67 -8.72
CA LEU A 17 -4.71 17.91 -9.22
C LEU A 17 -6.19 18.03 -8.83
N CYS A 18 -6.84 16.90 -8.58
CA CYS A 18 -8.26 16.80 -8.29
C CYS A 18 -8.56 16.71 -6.78
N ASP A 19 -7.58 16.29 -5.97
CA ASP A 19 -7.74 16.03 -4.55
C ASP A 19 -7.99 17.32 -3.76
N THR A 20 -9.15 17.38 -3.09
CA THR A 20 -9.54 18.51 -2.24
C THR A 20 -8.76 18.58 -0.93
N GLN A 21 -8.11 17.49 -0.52
CA GLN A 21 -7.26 17.40 0.67
C GLN A 21 -5.79 17.19 0.29
N PHE A 22 -5.35 17.81 -0.80
CA PHE A 22 -3.99 17.69 -1.31
C PHE A 22 -2.94 17.98 -0.24
N ASP A 23 -2.12 16.96 0.08
CA ASP A 23 -0.96 17.08 0.95
C ASP A 23 0.34 16.86 0.14
N PRO A 24 1.14 17.91 -0.10
CA PRO A 24 2.36 17.78 -0.91
C PRO A 24 3.37 16.80 -0.32
N ASN A 25 3.45 16.70 1.01
CA ASN A 25 4.35 15.74 1.66
C ASN A 25 3.88 14.31 1.45
N GLY A 26 2.58 14.03 1.65
CA GLY A 26 1.98 12.73 1.39
C GLY A 26 2.16 12.27 -0.06
N TYR A 27 1.94 13.14 -1.04
CA TYR A 27 2.16 12.81 -2.45
C TYR A 27 3.64 12.61 -2.80
N PHE A 28 4.55 13.39 -2.21
CA PHE A 28 6.00 13.18 -2.36
C PHE A 28 6.42 11.80 -1.84
N TRP A 29 5.97 11.42 -0.64
CA TRP A 29 6.24 10.10 -0.07
C TRP A 29 5.59 8.96 -0.88
N ALA A 30 4.40 9.17 -1.45
CA ALA A 30 3.77 8.21 -2.35
C ALA A 30 4.60 7.98 -3.63
N LEU A 31 5.22 9.02 -4.19
CA LEU A 31 6.12 8.91 -5.33
C LEU A 31 7.40 8.15 -4.96
N ILE A 32 8.02 8.46 -3.82
CA ILE A 32 9.18 7.71 -3.31
C ILE A 32 8.80 6.23 -3.15
N HIS A 33 7.66 5.94 -2.54
CA HIS A 33 7.16 4.59 -2.35
C HIS A 33 7.00 3.84 -3.68
N LEU A 34 6.41 4.48 -4.70
CA LEU A 34 6.26 3.90 -6.03
C LEU A 34 7.62 3.52 -6.64
N ILE A 35 8.61 4.42 -6.55
CA ILE A 35 9.97 4.18 -7.05
C ILE A 35 10.62 3.02 -6.28
N CYS A 36 10.54 3.02 -4.95
CA CYS A 36 11.11 1.97 -4.10
C CYS A 36 10.50 0.59 -4.38
N VAL A 37 9.17 0.50 -4.46
CA VAL A 37 8.48 -0.77 -4.78
C VAL A 37 8.83 -1.24 -6.19
N GLY A 38 8.90 -0.33 -7.16
CA GLY A 38 9.34 -0.64 -8.52
C GLY A 38 10.76 -1.19 -8.57
N ALA A 39 11.70 -0.48 -7.94
CA ALA A 39 13.10 -0.89 -7.83
C ALA A 39 13.22 -2.25 -7.12
N TYR A 40 12.54 -2.45 -6.00
CA TYR A 40 12.53 -3.72 -5.27
C TYR A 40 12.04 -4.87 -6.14
N LYS A 41 10.95 -4.70 -6.89
CA LYS A 41 10.44 -5.75 -7.81
C LYS A 41 11.45 -6.08 -8.92
N VAL A 42 12.12 -5.08 -9.48
CA VAL A 42 13.16 -5.27 -10.51
C VAL A 42 14.36 -6.00 -9.92
N PHE A 43 14.89 -5.55 -8.78
CA PHE A 43 16.01 -6.20 -8.10
C PHE A 43 15.68 -7.63 -7.68
N HIS A 44 14.49 -7.87 -7.12
CA HIS A 44 14.05 -9.20 -6.73
C HIS A 44 13.96 -10.16 -7.94
N LYS A 45 13.49 -9.67 -9.09
CA LYS A 45 13.43 -10.47 -10.33
C LYS A 45 14.82 -10.76 -10.89
N LEU A 46 15.74 -9.80 -10.85
CA LEU A 46 17.10 -9.94 -11.38
C LEU A 46 17.99 -10.80 -10.48
N TRP A 47 17.86 -10.65 -9.17
CA TRP A 47 18.70 -11.29 -8.16
C TRP A 47 17.90 -12.29 -7.34
N LYS A 48 17.09 -13.12 -8.02
CA LYS A 48 16.18 -14.08 -7.39
C LYS A 48 16.93 -14.91 -6.33
N PRO A 49 16.67 -14.71 -5.02
CA PRO A 49 17.34 -15.48 -3.99
C PRO A 49 16.82 -16.92 -4.07
N SER A 50 17.65 -17.85 -4.52
CA SER A 50 17.22 -19.20 -4.90
C SER A 50 17.03 -20.16 -3.72
N SER A 51 17.28 -19.72 -2.48
CA SER A 51 17.34 -20.61 -1.31
C SER A 51 16.36 -20.28 -0.18
N LEU A 52 15.62 -19.18 -0.23
CA LEU A 52 14.73 -18.75 0.86
C LEU A 52 13.27 -18.99 0.50
N SER A 53 12.47 -19.44 1.46
CA SER A 53 11.01 -19.49 1.28
C SER A 53 10.41 -18.07 1.27
N ASP A 54 9.23 -17.89 0.68
CA ASP A 54 8.52 -16.60 0.72
C ASP A 54 8.29 -16.10 2.16
N LEU A 55 8.11 -17.00 3.12
CA LEU A 55 7.97 -16.66 4.54
C LEU A 55 9.30 -16.21 5.15
N ASP A 56 10.41 -16.89 4.85
CA ASP A 56 11.73 -16.50 5.34
C ASP A 56 12.13 -15.13 4.80
N GLN A 57 11.91 -14.89 3.50
CA GLN A 57 12.16 -13.60 2.88
C GLN A 57 11.32 -12.50 3.52
N GLN A 58 10.03 -12.75 3.76
CA GLN A 58 9.14 -11.79 4.41
C GLN A 58 9.54 -11.51 5.85
N TYR A 59 9.98 -12.52 6.60
CA TYR A 59 10.47 -12.39 7.96
C TYR A 59 11.74 -11.54 8.02
N ILE A 60 12.74 -11.83 7.18
CA ILE A 60 13.99 -11.06 7.09
C ILE A 60 13.68 -9.61 6.71
N ASN A 61 12.82 -9.40 5.71
CA ASN A 61 12.39 -8.07 5.30
C ASN A 61 11.72 -7.31 6.45
N TYR A 62 10.91 -7.98 7.26
CA TYR A 62 10.21 -7.36 8.39
C TYR A 62 11.20 -6.91 9.48
N ILE A 63 12.12 -7.78 9.90
CA ILE A 63 13.14 -7.44 10.90
C ILE A 63 14.03 -6.30 10.39
N PHE A 64 14.49 -6.37 9.14
CA PHE A 64 15.32 -5.32 8.55
C PHE A 64 14.56 -3.99 8.44
N SER A 65 13.28 -4.04 8.03
CA SER A 65 12.42 -2.85 7.96
C SER A 65 12.19 -2.24 9.34
N MET A 66 12.00 -3.04 10.39
CA MET A 66 11.86 -2.55 11.75
C MET A 66 13.11 -1.79 12.20
N VAL A 67 14.31 -2.34 11.97
CA VAL A 67 15.58 -1.67 12.32
C VAL A 67 15.78 -0.39 11.50
N LEU A 68 15.56 -0.45 10.19
CA LEU A 68 15.69 0.72 9.32
C LEU A 68 14.70 1.82 9.67
N LEU A 69 13.42 1.49 9.85
CA LEU A 69 12.38 2.47 10.13
C LEU A 69 12.56 3.09 11.51
N ALA A 70 12.93 2.31 12.52
CA ALA A 70 13.28 2.84 13.83
C ALA A 70 14.46 3.81 13.75
N SER A 71 15.50 3.46 12.99
CA SER A 71 16.67 4.32 12.79
C SER A 71 16.33 5.59 11.99
N ALA A 72 15.48 5.46 10.97
CA ALA A 72 15.05 6.55 10.11
C ALA A 72 14.05 7.50 10.79
N SER A 73 13.32 7.04 11.82
CA SER A 73 12.35 7.86 12.55
C SER A 73 12.97 9.10 13.20
N HIS A 74 14.25 9.04 13.57
CA HIS A 74 14.97 10.18 14.14
C HIS A 74 15.26 11.27 13.08
N PRO A 75 15.99 11.00 11.97
CA PRO A 75 16.23 11.99 10.94
C PRO A 75 14.98 12.39 10.14
N ALA A 76 13.97 11.51 10.03
CA ALA A 76 12.68 11.85 9.40
C ALA A 76 11.82 12.79 10.26
N GLY A 77 12.17 12.95 11.55
CA GLY A 77 11.43 13.80 12.48
C GLY A 77 10.19 13.12 13.11
N ASP A 78 9.89 11.88 12.74
CA ASP A 78 8.76 11.10 13.29
C ASP A 78 8.91 10.89 14.79
N LEU A 79 10.13 10.61 15.27
CA LEU A 79 10.40 10.40 16.69
C LEU A 79 10.16 11.68 17.50
N LEU A 80 10.65 12.82 17.01
CA LEU A 80 10.45 14.11 17.67
C LEU A 80 8.96 14.49 17.66
N SER A 81 8.29 14.30 16.51
CA SER A 81 6.85 14.55 16.37
C SER A 81 6.01 13.66 17.29
N ALA A 82 6.43 12.41 17.51
CA ALA A 82 5.76 11.51 18.44
C ALA A 82 5.90 11.95 19.90
N LEU A 83 7.05 12.52 20.29
CA LEU A 83 7.26 13.07 21.64
C LEU A 83 6.34 14.27 21.94
N ASP A 84 6.06 15.08 20.92
CA ASP A 84 5.14 16.22 21.04
C ASP A 84 3.65 15.81 20.98
N PHE A 85 3.35 14.52 20.75
CA PHE A 85 1.97 14.06 20.61
C PHE A 85 1.24 14.03 21.96
N PRO A 86 0.13 14.79 22.13
CA PRO A 86 -0.51 14.98 23.43
C PRO A 86 -1.10 13.71 24.04
N PHE A 87 -1.40 12.70 23.21
CA PHE A 87 -1.94 11.42 23.68
C PHE A 87 -0.90 10.30 23.78
N LEU A 88 0.40 10.61 23.62
CA LEU A 88 1.46 9.61 23.63
C LEU A 88 1.36 8.69 24.85
N TYR A 89 1.19 9.26 26.05
CA TYR A 89 1.14 8.51 27.31
C TYR A 89 -0.19 7.81 27.61
N PHE A 90 -1.20 7.93 26.75
CA PHE A 90 -2.49 7.31 26.98
C PHE A 90 -2.42 5.81 26.67
N TYR A 91 -2.96 4.97 27.55
CA TYR A 91 -3.03 3.53 27.34
C TYR A 91 -3.79 3.18 26.04
N ARG A 92 -4.81 4.00 25.69
CA ARG A 92 -5.59 3.82 24.47
C ARG A 92 -4.70 3.93 23.23
N PHE A 93 -3.82 4.93 23.18
CA PHE A 93 -2.88 5.12 22.07
C PHE A 93 -1.95 3.90 21.91
N HIS A 94 -1.32 3.46 23.00
CA HIS A 94 -0.44 2.28 23.00
C HIS A 94 -1.18 1.00 22.61
N SER A 95 -2.39 0.78 23.16
CA SER A 95 -3.21 -0.39 22.84
C SER A 95 -3.64 -0.40 21.38
N SER A 96 -3.97 0.75 20.80
CA SER A 96 -4.31 0.89 19.39
C SER A 96 -3.10 0.63 18.49
N CYS A 97 -1.93 1.15 18.85
CA CYS A 97 -0.68 0.87 18.15
C CYS A 97 -0.37 -0.64 18.17
N CYS A 98 -0.42 -1.27 19.34
CA CYS A 98 -0.22 -2.71 19.51
C CYS A 98 -1.23 -3.54 18.69
N ALA A 99 -2.52 -3.20 18.78
CA ALA A 99 -3.57 -3.86 18.02
C ALA A 99 -3.33 -3.73 16.50
N SER A 100 -2.98 -2.54 16.02
CA SER A 100 -2.69 -2.33 14.59
C SER A 100 -1.45 -3.09 14.13
N GLY A 101 -0.40 -3.15 14.95
CA GLY A 101 0.82 -3.92 14.65
C GLY A 101 0.55 -5.42 14.57
N LEU A 102 -0.21 -5.98 15.52
CA LEU A 102 -0.61 -7.39 15.52
C LEU A 102 -1.50 -7.72 14.32
N LEU A 103 -2.52 -6.89 14.04
CA LEU A 103 -3.40 -7.06 12.89
C LEU A 103 -2.62 -6.98 11.57
N GLY A 104 -1.68 -6.03 11.45
CA GLY A 104 -0.79 -5.92 10.29
C GLY A 104 0.09 -7.16 10.10
N PHE A 105 0.62 -7.73 11.19
CA PHE A 105 1.39 -8.97 11.15
C PHE A 105 0.54 -10.17 10.70
N PHE A 106 -0.67 -10.34 11.27
CA PHE A 106 -1.58 -11.41 10.84
C PHE A 106 -2.00 -11.25 9.38
N LEU A 107 -2.31 -10.02 8.95
CA LEU A 107 -2.62 -9.72 7.56
C LEU A 107 -1.46 -10.09 6.64
N MET A 108 -0.22 -9.80 7.03
CA MET A 108 0.97 -10.16 6.27
C MET A 108 1.11 -11.68 6.13
N LEU A 109 1.00 -12.44 7.22
CA LEU A 109 1.07 -13.91 7.19
C LEU A 109 -0.01 -14.51 6.29
N HIS A 110 -1.24 -14.01 6.39
CA HIS A 110 -2.34 -14.43 5.53
C HIS A 110 -2.11 -14.04 4.07
N THR A 111 -1.50 -12.89 3.81
CA THR A 111 -1.18 -12.43 2.45
C THR A 111 -0.15 -13.35 1.80
N VAL A 112 0.93 -13.72 2.51
CA VAL A 112 1.93 -14.67 2.01
C VAL A 112 1.31 -16.04 1.78
N LYS A 113 0.50 -16.53 2.72
CA LYS A 113 -0.21 -17.81 2.57
C LYS A 113 -1.16 -17.79 1.37
N LEU A 114 -1.93 -16.72 1.21
CA LEU A 114 -2.84 -16.54 0.08
C LEU A 114 -2.09 -16.53 -1.25
N LYS A 115 -0.99 -15.77 -1.34
CA LYS A 115 -0.11 -15.72 -2.52
C LYS A 115 0.41 -17.11 -2.89
N ASN A 116 0.79 -17.93 -1.89
CA ASN A 116 1.34 -19.26 -2.13
C ASN A 116 0.29 -20.31 -2.49
N CYS A 117 -0.97 -20.11 -2.10
CA CYS A 117 -2.08 -21.06 -2.35
C CYS A 117 -2.94 -20.70 -3.56
N THR A 118 -2.70 -19.55 -4.22
CA THR A 118 -3.55 -19.05 -5.32
C THR A 118 -2.75 -18.73 -6.57
N SER A 119 -3.41 -18.71 -7.72
CA SER A 119 -2.81 -18.21 -8.95
C SER A 119 -2.60 -16.69 -8.89
N SER A 120 -1.64 -16.16 -9.67
CA SER A 120 -1.28 -14.73 -9.67
C SER A 120 -2.49 -13.81 -9.90
N TRP A 121 -3.35 -14.12 -10.89
CA TRP A 121 -4.60 -13.39 -11.13
C TRP A 121 -5.57 -13.45 -9.95
N GLN A 122 -5.72 -14.60 -9.29
CA GLN A 122 -6.62 -14.73 -8.12
C GLN A 122 -6.11 -13.90 -6.94
N TYR A 123 -4.81 -13.93 -6.68
CA TYR A 123 -4.19 -13.08 -5.67
C TYR A 123 -4.41 -11.59 -5.98
N ALA A 124 -4.18 -11.18 -7.23
CA ALA A 124 -4.43 -9.81 -7.68
C ALA A 124 -5.90 -9.40 -7.54
N ALA A 125 -6.84 -10.30 -7.86
CA ALA A 125 -8.27 -10.07 -7.69
C ALA A 125 -8.67 -9.91 -6.22
N TRP A 126 -8.14 -10.75 -5.32
CA TRP A 126 -8.35 -10.61 -3.87
C TRP A 126 -7.80 -9.29 -3.35
N SER A 127 -6.60 -8.89 -3.79
CA SER A 127 -6.02 -7.60 -3.42
C SER A 127 -6.87 -6.43 -3.92
N PHE A 128 -7.40 -6.50 -5.14
CA PHE A 128 -8.29 -5.49 -5.71
C PHE A 128 -9.61 -5.36 -4.93
N ILE A 129 -10.25 -6.47 -4.60
CA ILE A 129 -11.47 -6.48 -3.78
C ILE A 129 -11.20 -5.84 -2.41
N ALA A 130 -10.07 -6.18 -1.77
CA ALA A 130 -9.69 -5.59 -0.49
C ALA A 130 -9.52 -4.06 -0.60
N LYS A 131 -8.90 -3.55 -1.67
CA LYS A 131 -8.80 -2.11 -1.93
C LYS A 131 -10.17 -1.45 -2.11
N LEU A 132 -11.07 -2.06 -2.89
CA LEU A 132 -12.42 -1.54 -3.14
C LEU A 132 -13.23 -1.44 -1.84
N ILE A 133 -13.19 -2.50 -1.02
CA ILE A 133 -13.87 -2.52 0.29
C ILE A 133 -13.27 -1.45 1.20
N THR A 134 -11.95 -1.34 1.26
CA THR A 134 -11.25 -0.35 2.10
C THR A 134 -11.60 1.08 1.66
N ALA A 135 -11.52 1.37 0.36
CA ALA A 135 -11.88 2.67 -0.19
C ALA A 135 -13.36 3.01 0.03
N GLY A 136 -14.26 2.06 -0.20
CA GLY A 136 -15.71 2.24 -0.03
C GLY A 136 -16.17 2.38 1.42
N LEU A 137 -15.51 1.70 2.37
CA LEU A 137 -15.81 1.82 3.80
C LEU A 137 -15.15 3.05 4.43
N SER A 138 -14.05 3.58 3.87
CA SER A 138 -13.30 4.70 4.46
C SER A 138 -14.16 5.93 4.82
N PRO A 139 -15.16 6.39 4.02
CA PRO A 139 -15.95 7.57 4.36
C PRO A 139 -16.92 7.33 5.54
N LEU A 140 -17.17 6.08 5.93
CA LEU A 140 -17.98 5.75 7.11
C LEU A 140 -17.19 5.97 8.41
N PHE A 141 -15.86 5.84 8.35
CA PHE A 141 -14.98 5.92 9.51
C PHE A 141 -14.21 7.24 9.58
N PHE A 142 -13.93 7.86 8.43
CA PHE A 142 -13.12 9.07 8.31
C PHE A 142 -13.88 10.21 7.65
N VAL A 143 -13.68 11.43 8.16
CA VAL A 143 -14.20 12.64 7.52
C VAL A 143 -13.39 12.88 6.25
N MET A 144 -13.99 12.54 5.10
CA MET A 144 -13.37 12.68 3.80
C MET A 144 -14.15 13.71 2.97
N THR A 145 -13.42 14.68 2.41
CA THR A 145 -13.96 15.60 1.40
C THR A 145 -13.63 15.03 0.04
N VAL A 146 -14.64 14.69 -0.75
CA VAL A 146 -14.48 14.18 -2.11
C VAL A 146 -15.28 15.03 -3.08
N ASN A 147 -14.65 15.42 -4.18
CA ASN A 147 -15.31 16.09 -5.29
C ASN A 147 -15.51 15.10 -6.46
N MET A 148 -16.35 15.48 -7.42
CA MET A 148 -16.62 14.65 -8.61
C MET A 148 -15.33 14.29 -9.39
N PRO A 149 -14.37 15.21 -9.63
CA PRO A 149 -13.11 14.88 -10.28
C PRO A 149 -12.29 13.80 -9.55
N THR A 150 -12.23 13.83 -8.22
CA THR A 150 -11.53 12.82 -7.40
C THR A 150 -12.22 11.46 -7.54
N ILE A 151 -13.55 11.43 -7.48
CA ILE A 151 -14.33 10.20 -7.69
C ILE A 151 -14.06 9.63 -9.08
N CYS A 152 -14.04 10.46 -10.13
CA CYS A 152 -13.70 10.04 -11.48
C CYS A 152 -12.28 9.45 -11.56
N CYS A 153 -11.29 10.05 -10.89
CA CYS A 153 -9.93 9.52 -10.84
C CYS A 153 -9.87 8.15 -10.14
N LEU A 154 -10.57 7.98 -9.01
CA LEU A 154 -10.66 6.70 -8.29
C LEU A 154 -11.35 5.61 -9.13
N LEU A 155 -12.44 5.95 -9.82
CA LEU A 155 -13.14 5.03 -10.72
C LEU A 155 -12.29 4.65 -11.93
N LEU A 156 -11.59 5.61 -12.53
CA LEU A 156 -10.68 5.34 -13.64
C LEU A 156 -9.51 4.44 -13.22
N GLY A 157 -8.92 4.69 -12.05
CA GLY A 157 -7.89 3.84 -11.47
C GLY A 157 -8.41 2.43 -11.16
N GLY A 158 -9.59 2.33 -10.57
CA GLY A 158 -10.26 1.05 -10.30
C GLY A 158 -10.57 0.25 -11.57
N LEU A 159 -11.06 0.92 -12.62
CA LEU A 159 -11.27 0.31 -13.93
C LEU A 159 -9.95 -0.14 -14.57
N GLY A 160 -8.90 0.68 -14.46
CA GLY A 160 -7.56 0.35 -14.92
C GLY A 160 -7.01 -0.91 -14.24
N GLU A 161 -7.11 -1.01 -12.91
CA GLU A 161 -6.72 -2.22 -12.18
C GLU A 161 -7.59 -3.41 -12.59
N ALA A 162 -8.92 -3.28 -12.63
CA ALA A 162 -9.81 -4.37 -13.03
C ALA A 162 -9.49 -4.92 -14.43
N LEU A 163 -9.20 -4.04 -15.40
CA LEU A 163 -8.76 -4.41 -16.74
C LEU A 163 -7.39 -5.09 -16.75
N LEU A 164 -6.45 -4.62 -15.93
CA LEU A 164 -5.12 -5.24 -15.81
C LEU A 164 -5.22 -6.66 -15.30
N ILE A 165 -6.01 -6.86 -14.25
CA ILE A 165 -6.24 -8.18 -13.66
C ILE A 165 -6.92 -8.99 -14.79
N TYR A 166 -7.99 -8.50 -15.44
CA TYR A 166 -8.72 -9.27 -16.47
C TYR A 166 -7.79 -9.77 -17.59
N THR A 167 -6.87 -8.92 -18.02
CA THR A 167 -5.82 -9.22 -18.99
C THR A 167 -4.90 -10.35 -18.51
N GLU A 168 -4.48 -10.31 -17.23
CA GLU A 168 -3.68 -11.38 -16.60
C GLU A 168 -4.44 -12.71 -16.52
N ARG A 169 -5.76 -12.69 -16.32
CA ARG A 169 -6.60 -13.89 -16.36
C ARG A 169 -6.62 -14.53 -17.74
N THR A 170 -6.77 -13.73 -18.78
CA THR A 170 -6.94 -14.20 -20.16
C THR A 170 -5.62 -14.48 -20.88
N GLY A 171 -4.49 -14.05 -20.31
CA GLY A 171 -3.16 -14.25 -20.88
C GLY A 171 -2.91 -13.45 -22.17
N THR A 172 -3.68 -12.38 -22.37
CA THR A 172 -3.63 -11.45 -23.53
C THR A 172 -2.99 -10.12 -23.16
#